data_AF-A0A6A6KGQ4-F1
#
_entry.id   AF-A0A6A6KGQ4-F1
#
_cell.length_a   1.000
_cell.length_b   1.000
_cell.length_c   1.000
_cell.angle_alpha   90.00
_cell.angle_beta   90.00
_cell.angle_gamma   90.00
#
_symmetry.space_group_name_H-M   'P 1'
#
loop_
_entity.id
_entity.type
_entity.pdbx_description
1 polymer ?
#
loop_
_entity_poly.entity_id
_entity_poly.type
_entity_poly.pdbx_seq_one_letter_code
_entity_poly.pdbx_strand_id
1 'polypeptide(L)'
;MYGGLLKSSSSVASHLLADSPFVKPTWITQCPLLLLDTRMPYGSLSVGCEEHLDPAGTGSFYNEGEAEIVVEHVFSLIYAGIGPTTIAVQSPYVAQVQLLRERLDELPEAAGVEVATIDSFQGREADAVIISMVRSNTLGAVGFLGDSRRMNVAITRARKHVAVICDSSTICHNTFLARLLRHIRYFGRVKHAEPGSFGGSGLGMDPMLPSIS
;
A
#
# COMPACT_ATOMS: atom_id res chain seq x y z
N MET A 1 16.89 -7.62 -8.70
CA MET A 1 16.52 -7.63 -10.12
C MET A 1 17.59 -7.05 -11.03
N TYR A 2 18.26 -5.96 -10.69
CA TYR A 2 19.23 -5.29 -11.59
C TYR A 2 20.70 -5.38 -11.14
N GLY A 3 21.06 -6.41 -10.38
CA GLY A 3 22.43 -6.58 -9.88
C GLY A 3 22.97 -5.46 -8.98
N GLY A 4 22.10 -4.58 -8.45
CA GLY A 4 22.53 -3.40 -7.68
C GLY A 4 23.12 -2.27 -8.51
N LEU A 5 22.98 -2.33 -9.85
CA LEU A 5 23.60 -1.40 -10.78
C LEU A 5 22.83 -0.08 -10.95
N LEU A 6 21.55 -0.03 -10.53
CA LEU A 6 20.75 1.19 -10.62
C LEU A 6 21.24 2.22 -9.60
N LYS A 7 21.54 3.42 -10.08
CA LYS A 7 21.83 4.60 -9.26
C LYS A 7 20.74 5.63 -9.48
N SER A 8 20.11 6.07 -8.40
CA SER A 8 19.17 7.19 -8.46
C SER A 8 19.93 8.47 -8.82
N SER A 9 19.33 9.32 -9.65
CA SER A 9 19.82 10.69 -9.83
C SER A 9 19.80 11.42 -8.49
N SER A 10 20.82 12.25 -8.23
CA SER A 10 20.87 13.09 -7.02
C SER A 10 19.65 14.02 -6.91
N SER A 11 19.06 14.37 -8.06
CA SER A 11 17.87 15.22 -8.16
C SER A 11 16.55 14.56 -7.75
N VAL A 12 16.54 13.27 -7.40
CA VAL A 12 15.31 12.55 -6.97
C VAL A 12 15.54 11.64 -5.78
N ALA A 13 16.80 11.31 -5.45
CA ALA A 13 17.15 10.28 -4.47
C ALA A 13 16.60 10.53 -3.06
N SER A 14 16.30 11.77 -2.70
CA SER A 14 15.79 12.16 -1.38
C SER A 14 14.39 12.78 -1.41
N HIS A 15 13.71 12.77 -2.56
CA HIS A 15 12.41 13.45 -2.69
C HIS A 15 11.31 12.69 -1.95
N LEU A 16 10.65 13.39 -1.03
CA LEU A 16 9.51 12.93 -0.26
C LEU A 16 8.24 13.66 -0.70
N LEU A 17 7.07 13.14 -0.32
CA LEU A 17 5.81 13.84 -0.56
C LEU A 17 5.81 15.21 0.12
N ALA A 18 6.33 15.28 1.35
CA ALA A 18 6.43 16.50 2.16
C ALA A 18 7.28 17.62 1.52
N ASP A 19 8.13 17.32 0.54
CA ASP A 19 8.94 18.33 -0.16
C ASP A 19 8.12 19.10 -1.21
N SER A 20 6.90 18.65 -1.50
CA SER A 20 6.01 19.28 -2.48
C SER A 20 5.31 20.49 -1.86
N PRO A 21 5.13 21.60 -2.61
CA PRO A 21 4.40 22.77 -2.11
C PRO A 21 3.01 22.40 -1.60
N PHE A 22 2.57 23.03 -0.51
CA PHE A 22 1.24 22.88 0.09
C PHE A 22 0.95 21.50 0.72
N VAL A 23 1.91 20.58 0.72
CA VAL A 23 1.80 19.31 1.44
C VAL A 23 2.22 19.48 2.89
N LYS A 24 1.36 19.06 3.81
CA LYS A 24 1.65 19.07 5.25
C LYS A 24 2.72 18.02 5.56
N PRO A 25 3.76 18.36 6.33
CA PRO A 25 4.71 17.38 6.83
C PRO A 25 4.01 16.52 7.89
N THR A 26 3.69 15.28 7.51
CA THR A 26 3.18 14.25 8.41
C THR A 26 4.17 13.09 8.39
N TRP A 27 4.06 12.20 9.37
CA TRP A 27 4.92 11.02 9.38
C TRP A 27 4.72 10.17 8.12
N ILE A 28 3.53 10.17 7.50
CA ILE A 28 3.23 9.49 6.23
C ILE A 28 3.88 10.21 5.06
N THR A 29 3.74 11.53 4.93
CA THR A 29 4.30 12.28 3.79
C THR A 29 5.82 12.37 3.84
N GLN A 30 6.42 12.09 4.99
CA GLN A 30 7.87 11.92 5.18
C GLN A 30 8.35 10.47 5.06
N CYS A 31 7.45 9.52 4.80
CA CYS A 31 7.76 8.10 4.73
C CYS A 31 7.75 7.62 3.27
N PRO A 32 8.90 7.35 2.63
CA PRO A 32 8.92 6.93 1.23
C PRO A 32 8.47 5.48 1.02
N LEU A 33 8.73 4.60 2.00
CA LEU A 33 8.37 3.18 1.96
C LEU A 33 7.54 2.82 3.20
N LEU A 34 6.28 2.46 3.01
CA LEU A 34 5.37 2.09 4.09
C LEU A 34 4.84 0.66 3.90
N LEU A 35 4.85 -0.12 4.97
CA LEU A 35 4.14 -1.39 5.07
C LEU A 35 3.01 -1.23 6.10
N LEU A 36 1.77 -1.45 5.65
CA LEU A 36 0.58 -1.58 6.48
C LEU A 36 0.24 -3.07 6.57
N ASP A 37 0.67 -3.69 7.65
CA ASP A 37 0.55 -5.14 7.87
C ASP A 37 -0.79 -5.47 8.53
N THR A 38 -1.64 -6.25 7.86
CA THR A 38 -2.91 -6.72 8.41
C THR A 38 -2.73 -7.90 9.39
N ARG A 39 -1.48 -8.36 9.58
CA ARG A 39 -1.13 -9.31 10.63
C ARG A 39 -0.68 -8.56 11.88
N MET A 40 -1.38 -8.74 13.00
CA MET A 40 -1.07 -8.09 14.27
C MET A 40 0.21 -8.65 14.93
N PRO A 41 0.85 -7.92 15.87
CA PRO A 41 2.08 -8.39 16.51
C PRO A 41 1.97 -9.75 17.20
N TYR A 42 0.79 -10.06 17.73
CA TYR A 42 0.46 -11.34 18.40
C TYR A 42 0.07 -12.45 17.42
N GLY A 43 0.16 -12.21 16.10
CA GLY A 43 -0.02 -13.21 15.05
C GLY A 43 -1.47 -13.40 14.59
N SER A 44 -2.45 -12.73 15.19
CA SER A 44 -3.82 -12.75 14.66
C SER A 44 -3.95 -11.84 13.44
N LEU A 45 -4.81 -12.26 12.52
CA LEU A 45 -5.24 -11.41 11.41
C LEU A 45 -6.16 -10.30 11.94
N SER A 46 -6.02 -9.09 11.44
CA SER A 46 -6.95 -7.99 11.69
C SER A 46 -8.35 -8.38 11.23
N VAL A 47 -9.37 -8.03 12.01
CA VAL A 47 -10.77 -8.40 11.72
C VAL A 47 -11.20 -7.84 10.38
N GLY A 48 -11.79 -8.68 9.52
CA GLY A 48 -12.27 -8.29 8.19
C GLY A 48 -11.19 -8.32 7.09
N CYS A 49 -9.94 -8.66 7.43
CA CYS A 49 -8.84 -8.77 6.48
C CYS A 49 -8.68 -10.18 5.89
N GLU A 50 -9.72 -11.01 5.88
CA GLU A 50 -9.74 -12.31 5.22
C GLU A 50 -9.83 -12.17 3.68
N GLU A 51 -9.14 -13.05 2.95
CA GLU A 51 -9.30 -13.14 1.50
C GLU A 51 -10.62 -13.83 1.13
N HIS A 52 -11.31 -13.30 0.12
CA HIS A 52 -12.56 -13.86 -0.40
C HIS A 52 -12.41 -14.12 -1.90
N LEU A 53 -12.99 -15.22 -2.38
CA LEU A 53 -13.12 -15.49 -3.79
C LEU A 53 -14.28 -14.68 -4.35
N ASP A 54 -14.08 -14.06 -5.50
CA ASP A 54 -15.13 -13.29 -6.18
C ASP A 54 -16.39 -14.15 -6.42
N PRO A 55 -17.56 -13.77 -5.84
CA PRO A 55 -18.80 -14.52 -6.00
C PRO A 55 -19.31 -14.57 -7.44
N ALA A 56 -18.86 -13.65 -8.31
CA ALA A 56 -19.18 -13.68 -9.73
C ALA A 56 -18.46 -14.81 -10.50
N GLY A 57 -17.61 -15.61 -9.83
CA GLY A 57 -16.98 -16.79 -10.42
C GLY A 57 -15.81 -16.46 -11.36
N THR A 58 -15.24 -15.25 -11.27
CA THR A 58 -14.11 -14.83 -12.11
C THR A 58 -12.79 -15.54 -11.78
N GLY A 59 -12.72 -16.22 -10.64
CA GLY A 59 -11.48 -16.78 -10.09
C GLY A 59 -10.54 -15.72 -9.48
N SER A 60 -11.00 -14.48 -9.36
CA SER A 60 -10.28 -13.39 -8.71
C SER A 60 -10.53 -13.38 -7.20
N PHE A 61 -9.71 -12.63 -6.45
CA PHE A 61 -9.82 -12.49 -5.01
C PHE A 61 -10.00 -11.02 -4.63
N TYR A 62 -10.65 -10.79 -3.51
CA TYR A 62 -10.76 -9.47 -2.88
C TYR A 62 -10.64 -9.60 -1.36
N ASN A 63 -10.41 -8.46 -0.71
CA ASN A 63 -10.21 -8.35 0.72
C ASN A 63 -10.78 -6.99 1.18
N GLU A 64 -11.92 -7.03 1.85
CA GLU A 64 -12.68 -5.85 2.29
C GLU A 64 -11.87 -5.02 3.29
N GLY A 65 -11.25 -5.66 4.28
CA GLY A 65 -10.45 -4.96 5.28
C GLY A 65 -9.22 -4.29 4.67
N GLU A 66 -8.52 -4.94 3.73
CA GLU A 66 -7.46 -4.26 2.98
C GLU A 66 -8.00 -3.08 2.16
N ALA A 67 -9.19 -3.21 1.57
CA ALA A 67 -9.79 -2.13 0.79
C ALA A 67 -10.12 -0.91 1.66
N GLU A 68 -10.65 -1.13 2.86
CA GLU A 68 -10.91 -0.07 3.85
C GLU A 68 -9.62 0.64 4.27
N ILE A 69 -8.57 -0.11 4.61
CA ILE A 69 -7.25 0.45 4.97
C ILE A 69 -6.67 1.28 3.81
N VAL A 70 -6.84 0.82 2.56
CA VAL A 70 -6.41 1.57 1.38
C VAL A 70 -7.15 2.89 1.26
N VAL A 71 -8.48 2.88 1.39
CA VAL A 71 -9.31 4.10 1.34
C VAL A 71 -8.87 5.07 2.44
N GLU A 72 -8.74 4.61 3.68
CA GLU A 72 -8.28 5.44 4.80
C GLU A 72 -6.89 6.06 4.56
N HIS A 73 -5.97 5.31 3.96
CA HIS A 73 -4.64 5.81 3.61
C HIS A 73 -4.69 6.83 2.46
N VAL A 74 -5.52 6.60 1.44
CA VAL A 74 -5.78 7.59 0.36
C VAL A 74 -6.25 8.91 0.96
N PHE A 75 -7.23 8.88 1.86
CA PHE A 75 -7.72 10.09 2.54
C PHE A 75 -6.64 10.77 3.36
N SER A 76 -5.83 10.01 4.07
CA SER A 76 -4.73 10.56 4.86
C SER A 76 -3.74 11.35 4.00
N LEU A 77 -3.48 10.89 2.77
CA LEU A 77 -2.68 11.64 1.79
C LEU A 77 -3.41 12.89 1.28
N ILE A 78 -4.70 12.78 0.92
CA ILE A 78 -5.50 13.91 0.41
C ILE A 78 -5.61 15.01 1.47
N TYR A 79 -5.91 14.67 2.73
CA TYR A 79 -5.98 15.63 3.84
C TYR A 79 -4.63 16.27 4.21
N ALA A 80 -3.53 15.59 3.87
CA ALA A 80 -2.18 16.14 3.93
C ALA A 80 -1.86 17.06 2.75
N GLY A 81 -2.74 17.21 1.76
CA GLY A 81 -2.57 18.11 0.62
C GLY A 81 -2.08 17.44 -0.66
N ILE A 82 -2.06 16.11 -0.73
CA ILE A 82 -1.75 15.39 -1.98
C ILE A 82 -2.95 15.45 -2.92
N GLY A 83 -2.73 15.89 -4.15
CA GLY A 83 -3.77 15.90 -5.17
C GLY A 83 -4.22 14.48 -5.53
N PRO A 84 -5.53 14.19 -5.59
CA PRO A 84 -6.05 12.86 -5.94
C PRO A 84 -5.45 12.27 -7.23
N THR A 85 -5.25 13.10 -8.25
CA THR A 85 -4.71 12.71 -9.56
C THR A 85 -3.23 12.30 -9.55
N THR A 86 -2.51 12.51 -8.45
CA THR A 86 -1.12 12.06 -8.28
C THR A 86 -1.00 10.81 -7.41
N ILE A 87 -2.14 10.23 -7.01
CA ILE A 87 -2.25 8.98 -6.26
C ILE A 87 -2.71 7.87 -7.20
N ALA A 88 -2.01 6.73 -7.16
CA ALA A 88 -2.43 5.52 -7.83
C ALA A 88 -2.61 4.37 -6.83
N VAL A 89 -3.74 3.68 -6.90
CA VAL A 89 -4.04 2.47 -6.15
C VAL A 89 -3.94 1.27 -7.08
N GLN A 90 -3.18 0.27 -6.69
CA GLN A 90 -2.90 -0.93 -7.47
C GLN A 90 -3.23 -2.19 -6.72
N SER A 91 -3.73 -3.19 -7.44
CA SER A 91 -3.84 -4.56 -6.93
C SER A 91 -3.59 -5.58 -8.04
N PRO A 92 -3.04 -6.77 -7.77
CA PRO A 92 -2.94 -7.84 -8.76
C PRO A 92 -4.29 -8.47 -9.11
N TYR A 93 -5.34 -8.27 -8.29
CA TYR A 93 -6.65 -8.91 -8.48
C TYR A 93 -7.70 -7.92 -9.00
N VAL A 94 -8.41 -8.32 -10.06
CA VAL A 94 -9.46 -7.50 -10.69
C VAL A 94 -10.63 -7.26 -9.75
N ALA A 95 -11.04 -8.26 -8.95
CA ALA A 95 -12.12 -8.09 -7.97
C ALA A 95 -11.76 -7.04 -6.90
N GLN A 96 -10.51 -7.03 -6.41
CA GLN A 96 -10.05 -5.97 -5.51
C GLN A 96 -10.04 -4.59 -6.17
N VAL A 97 -9.65 -4.50 -7.45
CA VAL A 97 -9.68 -3.23 -8.20
C VAL A 97 -11.11 -2.72 -8.38
N GLN A 98 -12.08 -3.60 -8.64
CA GLN A 98 -13.50 -3.23 -8.75
C GLN A 98 -14.02 -2.72 -7.41
N LEU A 99 -13.79 -3.47 -6.32
CA LEU A 99 -14.15 -3.06 -4.97
C LEU A 99 -13.56 -1.68 -4.62
N LEU A 100 -12.25 -1.48 -4.85
CA LEU A 100 -11.59 -0.21 -4.55
C LEU A 100 -12.12 0.95 -5.39
N ARG A 101 -12.50 0.73 -6.65
CA ARG A 101 -13.15 1.75 -7.48
C ARG A 101 -14.50 2.13 -6.92
N GLU A 102 -15.35 1.15 -6.64
CA GLU A 102 -16.68 1.38 -6.07
C GLU A 102 -16.59 2.23 -4.79
N ARG A 103 -15.68 1.87 -3.87
CA ARG A 103 -15.48 2.60 -2.60
C ARG A 103 -14.96 4.02 -2.80
N LEU A 104 -14.06 4.24 -3.76
CA LEU A 104 -13.46 5.57 -4.00
C LEU A 104 -14.36 6.47 -4.86
N ASP A 105 -15.16 5.90 -5.77
CA ASP A 105 -16.09 6.63 -6.63
C ASP A 105 -17.29 7.18 -5.84
N GLU A 106 -17.64 6.55 -4.70
CA GLU A 106 -18.64 7.07 -3.76
C GLU A 106 -18.19 8.36 -3.04
N LEU A 107 -16.92 8.75 -3.17
CA LEU A 107 -16.27 9.76 -2.34
C LEU A 107 -15.72 10.92 -3.20
N PRO A 108 -16.40 12.08 -3.23
CA PRO A 108 -16.01 13.22 -4.08
C PRO A 108 -14.58 13.71 -3.89
N GLU A 109 -14.03 13.64 -2.68
CA GLU A 109 -12.66 14.06 -2.36
C GLU A 109 -11.60 13.18 -3.03
N ALA A 110 -11.93 11.92 -3.32
CA ALA A 110 -11.05 10.97 -4.01
C ALA A 110 -11.22 11.03 -5.54
N ALA A 111 -12.03 11.95 -6.07
CA ALA A 111 -12.24 12.08 -7.50
C ALA A 111 -10.91 12.30 -8.24
N GLY A 112 -10.57 11.35 -9.11
CA GLY A 112 -9.33 11.35 -9.89
C GLY A 112 -8.21 10.47 -9.35
N VAL A 113 -8.37 9.83 -8.18
CA VAL A 113 -7.47 8.74 -7.76
C VAL A 113 -7.53 7.63 -8.79
N GLU A 114 -6.37 7.22 -9.31
CA GLU A 114 -6.35 6.16 -10.30
C GLU A 114 -6.33 4.78 -9.64
N VAL A 115 -7.32 3.94 -9.92
CA VAL A 115 -7.35 2.56 -9.44
C VAL A 115 -7.20 1.60 -10.61
N ALA A 116 -6.17 0.74 -10.58
CA ALA A 116 -5.84 -0.13 -11.70
C ALA A 116 -5.24 -1.46 -11.25
N THR A 117 -5.23 -2.46 -12.15
CA THR A 117 -4.41 -3.65 -11.91
C THR A 117 -2.95 -3.32 -12.17
N ILE A 118 -2.03 -4.10 -11.59
CA ILE A 118 -0.59 -3.94 -11.86
C ILE A 118 -0.29 -3.99 -13.37
N ASP A 119 -0.94 -4.90 -14.09
CA ASP A 119 -0.74 -5.08 -15.53
C ASP A 119 -1.28 -3.88 -16.34
N SER A 120 -2.42 -3.30 -15.95
CA SER A 120 -3.02 -2.16 -16.69
C SER A 120 -2.40 -0.80 -16.36
N PHE A 121 -1.57 -0.71 -15.31
CA PHE A 121 -0.84 0.52 -14.96
C PHE A 121 0.55 0.63 -15.62
N GLN A 122 0.89 -0.24 -16.57
CA GLN A 122 2.22 -0.25 -17.17
C GLN A 122 2.56 1.06 -17.91
N GLY A 123 3.78 1.58 -17.69
CA GLY A 123 4.29 2.78 -18.37
C GLY A 123 3.87 4.12 -17.77
N ARG A 124 3.05 4.10 -16.71
CA ARG A 124 2.62 5.29 -15.97
C ARG A 124 3.38 5.40 -14.64
N GLU A 125 3.30 6.55 -13.98
CA GLU A 125 3.94 6.82 -12.69
C GLU A 125 3.03 7.73 -11.86
N ALA A 126 3.12 7.63 -10.55
CA ALA A 126 2.38 8.47 -9.61
C ALA A 126 3.31 8.94 -8.48
N ASP A 127 2.97 10.07 -7.85
CA ASP A 127 3.76 10.57 -6.72
C ASP A 127 3.61 9.62 -5.52
N ALA A 128 2.39 9.14 -5.28
CA ALA A 128 2.09 8.10 -4.30
C ALA A 128 1.46 6.87 -4.96
N VAL A 129 2.00 5.69 -4.67
CA VAL A 129 1.40 4.41 -5.09
C VAL A 129 1.01 3.59 -3.86
N ILE A 130 -0.20 3.05 -3.86
CA ILE A 130 -0.73 2.24 -2.78
C ILE A 130 -1.07 0.86 -3.35
N ILE A 131 -0.52 -0.19 -2.78
CA ILE A 131 -0.62 -1.56 -3.31
C ILE A 131 -1.35 -2.45 -2.30
N SER A 132 -2.52 -2.95 -2.65
CA SER A 132 -3.23 -4.00 -1.89
C SER A 132 -2.87 -5.39 -2.44
N MET A 133 -2.32 -6.24 -1.58
CA MET A 133 -1.84 -7.58 -1.96
C MET A 133 -2.95 -8.63 -1.90
N VAL A 134 -4.02 -8.40 -1.13
CA VAL A 134 -5.24 -9.22 -1.02
C VAL A 134 -5.07 -10.56 -0.31
N ARG A 135 -4.00 -11.29 -0.62
CA ARG A 135 -3.81 -12.67 -0.18
C ARG A 135 -3.54 -12.75 1.33
N SER A 136 -4.40 -13.50 2.00
CA SER A 136 -4.45 -13.69 3.45
C SER A 136 -5.03 -15.08 3.74
N ASN A 137 -4.16 -16.10 3.84
CA ASN A 137 -4.55 -17.50 4.04
C ASN A 137 -3.48 -18.30 4.77
N THR A 138 -3.92 -19.36 5.48
CA THR A 138 -3.05 -20.21 6.30
C THR A 138 -2.13 -21.12 5.48
N LEU A 139 -2.37 -21.26 4.17
CA LEU A 139 -1.56 -22.09 3.27
C LEU A 139 -0.31 -21.36 2.75
N GLY A 140 -0.17 -20.05 3.01
CA GLY A 140 0.90 -19.25 2.42
C GLY A 140 0.79 -19.09 0.91
N ALA A 141 -0.41 -19.29 0.36
CA ALA A 141 -0.66 -19.25 -1.08
C ALA A 141 -0.73 -17.80 -1.56
N VAL A 142 0.26 -17.39 -2.34
CA VAL A 142 0.32 -16.02 -2.89
C VAL A 142 -0.26 -15.90 -4.30
N GLY A 143 -0.51 -17.03 -4.98
CA GLY A 143 -1.06 -17.05 -6.34
C GLY A 143 -0.30 -16.16 -7.33
N PHE A 144 -1.02 -15.30 -8.05
CA PHE A 144 -0.50 -14.38 -9.06
C PHE A 144 0.55 -13.37 -8.55
N LEU A 145 0.64 -13.14 -7.23
CA LEU A 145 1.70 -12.33 -6.62
C LEU A 145 3.10 -12.93 -6.77
N GLY A 146 3.20 -14.23 -7.09
CA GLY A 146 4.48 -14.91 -7.24
C GLY A 146 5.35 -14.38 -8.38
N ASP A 147 4.78 -13.63 -9.34
CA ASP A 147 5.57 -13.02 -10.42
C ASP A 147 6.31 -11.76 -9.93
N SER A 148 7.57 -11.96 -9.56
CA SER A 148 8.49 -10.89 -9.14
C SER A 148 8.59 -9.72 -10.12
N ARG A 149 8.38 -9.94 -11.44
CA ARG A 149 8.44 -8.88 -12.45
C ARG A 149 7.26 -7.92 -12.32
N ARG A 150 6.06 -8.46 -12.10
CA ARG A 150 4.84 -7.66 -11.89
C ARG A 150 4.99 -6.81 -10.65
N MET A 151 5.49 -7.37 -9.56
CA MET A 151 5.70 -6.59 -8.35
C MET A 151 6.78 -5.52 -8.49
N ASN A 152 7.85 -5.80 -9.23
CA ASN A 152 8.83 -4.76 -9.56
C ASN A 152 8.18 -3.61 -10.32
N VAL A 153 7.35 -3.94 -11.31
CA VAL A 153 6.62 -2.94 -12.08
C VAL A 153 5.79 -2.10 -11.15
N ALA A 154 4.95 -2.69 -10.28
CA ALA A 154 4.10 -1.97 -9.34
C ALA A 154 4.88 -1.00 -8.43
N ILE A 155 5.93 -1.48 -7.77
CA ILE A 155 6.71 -0.70 -6.80
C ILE A 155 7.47 0.44 -7.49
N THR A 156 8.00 0.20 -8.69
CA THR A 156 8.76 1.22 -9.44
C THR A 156 7.89 2.31 -10.06
N ARG A 157 6.56 2.25 -9.92
CA ARG A 157 5.65 3.32 -10.36
C ARG A 157 5.60 4.50 -9.40
N ALA A 158 6.05 4.33 -8.15
CA ALA A 158 6.08 5.38 -7.16
C ALA A 158 7.28 6.30 -7.34
N ARG A 159 7.03 7.62 -7.33
CA ARG A 159 8.10 8.62 -7.35
C ARG A 159 8.58 9.02 -5.97
N LYS A 160 7.67 9.15 -5.01
CA LYS A 160 7.95 9.72 -3.68
C LYS A 160 7.48 8.85 -2.52
N HIS A 161 6.38 8.11 -2.71
CA HIS A 161 5.78 7.27 -1.67
C HIS A 161 5.22 5.97 -2.25
N VAL A 162 5.56 4.85 -1.64
CA VAL A 162 4.87 3.57 -1.87
C VAL A 162 4.40 2.98 -0.55
N ALA A 163 3.12 2.66 -0.48
CA ALA A 163 2.51 1.90 0.61
C ALA A 163 2.12 0.51 0.12
N VAL A 164 2.47 -0.51 0.89
CA VAL A 164 2.06 -1.91 0.66
C VAL A 164 1.15 -2.32 1.80
N ILE A 165 -0.06 -2.76 1.47
CA ILE A 165 -1.03 -3.35 2.39
C ILE A 165 -1.01 -4.86 2.16
N CYS A 166 -0.74 -5.65 3.20
CA CYS A 166 -0.73 -7.11 3.07
C CYS A 166 -0.81 -7.84 4.42
N ASP A 167 -1.17 -9.13 4.37
CA ASP A 167 -0.89 -10.08 5.46
C ASP A 167 0.54 -10.63 5.34
N SER A 168 1.47 -10.15 6.18
CA SER A 168 2.86 -10.58 6.11
C SER A 168 3.07 -12.07 6.39
N SER A 169 2.17 -12.72 7.15
CA SER A 169 2.26 -14.16 7.42
C SER A 169 1.99 -14.99 6.17
N THR A 170 1.10 -14.53 5.28
CA THR A 170 0.82 -15.18 4.00
C THR A 170 1.93 -14.87 3.01
N ILE A 171 2.22 -13.58 2.82
CA ILE A 171 3.11 -13.09 1.76
C ILE A 171 4.58 -13.54 1.94
N CYS A 172 5.04 -13.76 3.17
CA CYS A 172 6.42 -14.18 3.43
C CYS A 172 6.78 -15.60 2.95
N HIS A 173 5.80 -16.40 2.55
CA HIS A 173 6.03 -17.73 1.96
C HIS A 173 6.63 -17.66 0.54
N ASN A 174 6.52 -16.51 -0.14
CA ASN A 174 7.22 -16.27 -1.39
C ASN A 174 8.58 -15.60 -1.14
N THR A 175 9.66 -16.19 -1.66
CA THR A 175 11.03 -15.72 -1.40
C THR A 175 11.30 -14.28 -1.88
N PHE A 176 10.68 -13.87 -2.99
CA PHE A 176 10.83 -12.51 -3.51
C PHE A 176 10.08 -11.51 -2.63
N LEU A 177 8.81 -11.79 -2.32
CA LEU A 177 7.99 -10.91 -1.48
C LEU A 177 8.54 -10.82 -0.05
N ALA A 178 9.04 -11.92 0.51
CA ALA A 178 9.72 -11.91 1.82
C ALA A 178 10.94 -10.97 1.84
N ARG A 179 11.71 -10.91 0.74
CA ARG A 179 12.84 -9.97 0.59
C ARG A 179 12.36 -8.53 0.48
N LEU A 180 11.26 -8.28 -0.22
CA LEU A 180 10.61 -6.97 -0.27
C LEU A 180 10.18 -6.51 1.12
N LEU A 181 9.43 -7.34 1.86
CA LEU A 181 8.97 -7.00 3.21
C LEU A 181 10.14 -6.71 4.14
N ARG A 182 11.23 -7.48 4.05
CA ARG A 182 12.46 -7.24 4.82
C ARG A 182 13.12 -5.91 4.44
N HIS A 183 13.12 -5.56 3.16
CA HIS A 183 13.66 -4.28 2.70
C HIS A 183 12.84 -3.11 3.26
N ILE A 184 11.51 -3.17 3.20
CA ILE A 184 10.64 -2.14 3.78
C ILE A 184 10.82 -2.06 5.31
N ARG A 185 10.96 -3.19 6.00
CA ARG A 185 11.25 -3.22 7.45
C ARG A 185 12.56 -2.52 7.82
N TYR A 186 13.56 -2.56 6.95
CA TYR A 186 14.87 -1.99 7.22
C TYR A 186 14.99 -0.51 6.82
N PHE A 187 14.41 -0.13 5.68
CA PHE A 187 14.58 1.21 5.10
C PHE A 187 13.32 2.10 5.19
N GLY A 188 12.17 1.50 5.48
CA GLY A 188 10.88 2.18 5.54
C GLY A 188 10.28 2.19 6.94
N ARG A 189 8.94 2.31 7.00
CA ARG A 189 8.16 2.17 8.23
C ARG A 189 7.20 1.00 8.10
N VAL A 190 6.94 0.34 9.23
CA VAL A 190 5.92 -0.70 9.34
C VAL A 190 4.92 -0.30 10.40
N LYS A 191 3.64 -0.44 10.08
CA LYS A 191 2.53 -0.30 11.00
C LYS A 191 1.62 -1.50 10.85
N HIS A 192 1.09 -1.97 11.97
CA HIS A 192 -0.01 -2.92 11.94
C HIS A 192 -1.29 -2.13 11.70
N ALA A 193 -2.13 -2.63 10.79
CA ALA A 193 -3.30 -1.91 10.31
C ALA A 193 -4.57 -2.73 10.58
N GLU A 194 -5.58 -2.04 11.09
CA GLU A 194 -6.91 -2.59 11.32
C GLU A 194 -7.91 -1.69 10.58
N PRO A 195 -8.88 -2.28 9.86
CA PRO A 195 -9.94 -1.51 9.21
C PRO A 195 -10.69 -0.63 10.23
N GLY A 196 -11.04 0.59 9.84
CA GLY A 196 -11.79 1.53 10.67
C GLY A 196 -10.99 2.17 11.81
N SER A 197 -9.73 1.78 12.02
CA SER A 197 -8.87 2.35 13.08
C SER A 197 -8.23 3.68 12.69
N PHE A 198 -8.31 4.06 11.41
CA PHE A 198 -7.71 5.30 10.93
C PHE A 198 -8.64 6.52 11.08
N GLY A 199 -9.94 6.30 11.36
CA GLY A 199 -10.93 7.36 11.66
C GLY A 199 -10.92 7.88 13.10
N GLY A 200 -10.23 7.19 14.02
CA GLY A 200 -10.15 7.57 15.44
C GLY A 200 -8.72 7.51 15.97
N SER A 201 -8.03 8.65 16.01
CA SER A 201 -6.72 8.87 16.67
C SER A 201 -5.48 8.11 16.13
N GLY A 202 -5.61 7.08 15.29
CA GLY A 202 -4.50 6.22 14.86
C GLY A 202 -3.45 6.84 13.91
N LEU A 203 -3.79 7.92 13.21
CA LEU A 203 -2.85 8.74 12.42
C LEU A 203 -2.85 10.22 12.79
N GLY A 204 -3.82 10.65 13.59
CA GLY A 204 -4.12 12.06 13.85
C GLY A 204 -3.24 12.71 14.90
N MET A 205 -2.43 11.96 15.65
CA MET A 205 -1.49 12.52 16.61
C MET A 205 -0.16 11.78 16.52
N ASP A 206 0.89 12.56 16.38
CA ASP A 206 2.28 12.18 16.55
C ASP A 206 2.41 11.16 17.70
N PRO A 207 2.85 9.91 17.48
CA PRO A 207 3.20 9.07 18.61
C PRO A 207 4.44 9.71 19.22
N MET A 208 4.26 10.50 20.28
CA MET A 208 5.35 10.99 21.11
C MET A 208 6.30 9.81 21.33
N LEU A 209 7.51 9.96 20.79
CA LEU A 209 8.63 9.09 21.14
C LEU A 209 8.69 9.10 22.67
N PRO A 210 8.69 7.95 23.35
CA PRO A 210 8.84 7.93 24.80
C PRO A 210 10.16 8.64 25.12
N SER A 211 10.05 9.71 25.91
CA SER A 211 11.19 10.43 26.47
C SER A 211 12.03 9.42 27.22
N ILE A 212 13.24 9.19 26.72
CA ILE A 212 14.24 8.38 27.41
C ILE A 212 14.55 9.14 28.70
N SER A 213 14.15 8.55 29.83
CA SER A 213 14.65 8.88 31.16
C SER A 213 15.85 7.99 31.46
#